data_AF-A0A2N2Z688-F1
#
_entry.id   AF-A0A2N2Z688-F1
#
_cell.length_a   1.000
_cell.length_b   1.000
_cell.length_c   1.000
_cell.angle_alpha   90.00
_cell.angle_beta   90.00
_cell.angle_gamma   90.00
#
_symmetry.space_group_name_H-M   'P 1'
#
loop_
_entity.id
_entity.type
_entity.pdbx_description
1 polymer ?
#
loop_
_entity_poly.entity_id
_entity_poly.type
_entity_poly.pdbx_seq_one_letter_code
_entity_poly.pdbx_strand_id
1 'polypeptide(L)'
;MPYFELSKNEIDFPPAYFADPEGLVASGGDLNPERLLLAYNSGIYYWHYPLKHIKWWSPDPRTVLHLDSFDFSIDRFQHLEKQFTVGLTNDFERVLRHCQKFYNLEDKMNNNWLSERAFRSFMELHQKGLAHAVEVWRDRHFVGG
;
A
#
# COMPACT_ATOMS: atom_id res chain seq x y z
N MET A 1 -8.86 -26.03 -3.40
CA MET A 1 -9.11 -24.65 -3.85
C MET A 1 -8.45 -24.44 -5.21
N PRO A 2 -9.08 -23.76 -6.18
CA PRO A 2 -8.42 -23.43 -7.44
C PRO A 2 -7.19 -22.53 -7.19
N TYR A 3 -6.11 -22.80 -7.92
CA TYR A 3 -4.94 -21.93 -7.99
C TYR A 3 -5.03 -21.14 -9.29
N PHE A 4 -5.09 -19.81 -9.19
CA PHE A 4 -5.14 -18.92 -10.35
C PHE A 4 -3.76 -18.34 -10.64
N GLU A 5 -3.29 -18.53 -11.87
CA GLU A 5 -2.08 -17.89 -12.38
C GLU A 5 -2.47 -16.81 -13.40
N LEU A 6 -2.06 -15.57 -13.15
CA LEU A 6 -2.41 -14.44 -13.99
C LEU A 6 -1.43 -14.30 -15.16
N SER A 7 -1.99 -14.11 -16.36
CA SER A 7 -1.25 -13.72 -17.56
C SER A 7 -0.75 -12.27 -17.44
N LYS A 8 0.35 -11.95 -18.14
CA LYS A 8 0.83 -10.57 -18.32
C LYS A 8 0.09 -9.80 -19.42
N ASN A 9 -0.61 -10.50 -20.30
CA ASN A 9 -1.30 -9.89 -21.45
C ASN A 9 -2.72 -9.42 -21.13
N GLU A 10 -3.25 -9.85 -19.98
CA GLU A 10 -4.59 -9.53 -19.50
C GLU A 10 -4.49 -9.01 -18.07
N ILE A 11 -5.37 -8.09 -17.69
CA ILE A 11 -5.35 -7.47 -16.36
C ILE A 11 -6.38 -8.07 -15.39
N ASP A 12 -7.25 -8.96 -15.87
CA ASP A 12 -8.39 -9.47 -15.11
C ASP A 12 -7.98 -10.26 -13.87
N PHE A 13 -8.88 -10.28 -12.89
CA PHE A 13 -8.75 -11.05 -11.65
C PHE A 13 -9.90 -12.04 -11.51
N PRO A 14 -9.66 -13.23 -10.93
CA PRO A 14 -10.75 -14.02 -10.40
C PRO A 14 -11.44 -13.23 -9.28
N PRO A 15 -12.76 -13.43 -9.07
CA PRO A 15 -13.48 -12.79 -7.96
C PRO A 15 -12.81 -13.05 -6.60
N ALA A 16 -12.80 -12.03 -5.74
CA ALA A 16 -12.07 -12.06 -4.47
C ALA A 16 -12.55 -13.16 -3.50
N TYR A 17 -13.81 -13.57 -3.57
CA TYR A 17 -14.36 -14.66 -2.76
C TYR A 17 -13.79 -16.05 -3.08
N PHE A 18 -12.95 -16.17 -4.13
CA PHE A 18 -12.20 -17.39 -4.42
C PHE A 18 -10.86 -17.49 -3.67
N ALA A 19 -10.53 -16.52 -2.80
CA ALA A 19 -9.33 -16.56 -1.96
C ALA A 19 -9.27 -17.82 -1.06
N ASP A 20 -8.05 -18.29 -0.71
CA ASP A 20 -7.90 -19.32 0.34
C ASP A 20 -8.22 -18.77 1.73
N PRO A 21 -8.31 -19.65 2.74
CA PRO A 21 -8.31 -19.24 4.13
C PRO A 21 -7.20 -18.27 4.55
N GLU A 22 -6.09 -18.15 3.82
CA GLU A 22 -5.04 -17.15 4.08
C GLU A 22 -5.25 -15.84 3.30
N GLY A 23 -6.23 -15.79 2.40
CA GLY A 23 -6.56 -14.66 1.56
C GLY A 23 -5.87 -14.65 0.20
N LEU A 24 -5.09 -15.66 -0.19
CA LEU A 24 -4.44 -15.70 -1.50
C LEU A 24 -5.46 -15.94 -2.61
N VAL A 25 -5.54 -14.99 -3.55
CA VAL A 25 -6.45 -15.02 -4.70
C VAL A 25 -5.74 -15.58 -5.94
N ALA A 26 -4.56 -15.05 -6.26
CA ALA A 26 -3.84 -15.40 -7.47
C ALA A 26 -2.34 -15.14 -7.36
N SER A 27 -1.58 -15.71 -8.29
CA SER A 27 -0.13 -15.52 -8.44
C SER A 27 0.20 -15.08 -9.86
N GLY A 28 1.27 -14.32 -10.04
CA GLY A 28 1.76 -13.90 -11.36
C GLY A 28 1.22 -12.55 -11.85
N GLY A 29 1.15 -12.39 -13.17
CA GLY A 29 0.85 -11.11 -13.82
C GLY A 29 2.00 -10.10 -13.72
N ASP A 30 1.63 -8.84 -13.53
CA ASP A 30 2.53 -7.70 -13.46
C ASP A 30 2.07 -6.67 -12.42
N LEU A 31 2.87 -5.63 -12.20
CA LEU A 31 2.46 -4.47 -11.40
C LEU A 31 2.16 -3.29 -12.33
N ASN A 32 1.54 -3.49 -13.51
CA ASN A 32 1.08 -2.33 -14.28
C ASN A 32 0.08 -1.53 -13.40
N PRO A 33 0.18 -0.19 -13.32
CA PRO A 33 -0.80 0.70 -12.70
C PRO A 33 -2.27 0.35 -12.97
N GLU A 34 -2.64 0.03 -14.21
CA GLU A 34 -4.03 -0.35 -14.53
C GLU A 34 -4.48 -1.61 -13.79
N ARG A 35 -3.61 -2.64 -13.75
CA ARG A 35 -3.89 -3.88 -13.01
C ARG A 35 -3.96 -3.62 -11.51
N LEU A 36 -3.05 -2.82 -10.97
CA LEU A 36 -3.06 -2.46 -9.54
C LEU A 36 -4.37 -1.75 -9.17
N LEU A 37 -4.80 -0.77 -9.98
CA LEU A 37 -6.05 -0.06 -9.75
C LEU A 37 -7.26 -1.01 -9.80
N LEU A 38 -7.31 -1.91 -10.78
CA LEU A 38 -8.36 -2.92 -10.87
C LEU A 38 -8.38 -3.85 -9.64
N ALA A 39 -7.21 -4.27 -9.17
CA ALA A 39 -7.08 -5.08 -7.96
C ALA A 39 -7.68 -4.34 -6.75
N TYR A 40 -7.26 -3.10 -6.50
CA TYR A 40 -7.76 -2.29 -5.38
C TYR A 40 -9.28 -2.10 -5.44
N ASN A 41 -9.83 -1.80 -6.63
CA ASN A 41 -11.27 -1.68 -6.84
C ASN A 41 -12.03 -2.99 -6.62
N SER A 42 -11.34 -4.13 -6.69
CA SER A 42 -11.89 -5.47 -6.47
C SER A 42 -11.65 -6.00 -5.04
N GLY A 43 -11.12 -5.17 -4.13
CA GLY A 43 -10.76 -5.59 -2.76
C GLY A 43 -9.44 -6.38 -2.66
N ILE A 44 -8.70 -6.49 -3.76
CA ILE A 44 -7.48 -7.27 -3.89
C ILE A 44 -6.26 -6.33 -3.76
N TYR A 45 -5.22 -6.76 -3.06
CA TYR A 45 -3.95 -6.01 -3.00
C TYR A 45 -2.77 -6.90 -3.32
N TYR A 46 -1.70 -6.29 -3.85
CA TYR A 46 -0.45 -7.00 -4.03
C TYR A 46 0.30 -7.07 -2.69
N TRP A 47 0.91 -8.20 -2.42
CA TRP A 47 1.93 -8.31 -1.38
C TRP A 47 2.94 -9.36 -1.80
N HIS A 48 4.23 -9.07 -1.62
CA HIS A 48 5.30 -9.99 -1.96
C HIS A 48 6.40 -9.94 -0.91
N TYR A 49 6.60 -11.06 -0.20
CA TYR A 49 7.83 -11.30 0.54
C TYR A 49 7.94 -12.79 0.90
N PRO A 50 9.10 -13.47 0.72
CA PRO A 50 10.24 -13.24 -0.18
C PRO A 50 10.05 -14.05 -1.49
N LEU A 51 8.93 -13.88 -2.16
CA LEU A 51 8.54 -14.77 -3.25
C LEU A 51 9.02 -14.28 -4.62
N LYS A 52 9.41 -15.21 -5.48
CA LYS A 52 9.85 -14.95 -6.87
C LYS A 52 8.73 -14.41 -7.77
N HIS A 53 7.47 -14.53 -7.34
CA HIS A 53 6.29 -14.18 -8.12
C HIS A 53 5.40 -13.23 -7.31
N ILE A 54 4.73 -12.31 -8.01
CA ILE A 54 3.73 -11.42 -7.43
C ILE A 54 2.58 -12.28 -6.89
N LYS A 55 2.12 -11.97 -5.68
CA LYS A 55 0.92 -12.57 -5.10
C LYS A 55 -0.13 -11.50 -4.83
N TRP A 56 -1.38 -11.89 -4.99
CA TRP A 56 -2.56 -11.04 -4.88
C TRP A 56 -3.48 -11.58 -3.80
N TRP A 57 -3.90 -10.71 -2.89
CA TRP A 57 -4.51 -11.09 -1.62
C TRP A 57 -5.84 -10.38 -1.39
N SER A 58 -6.80 -11.08 -0.79
CA SER A 58 -8.07 -10.59 -0.29
C SER A 58 -8.48 -11.43 0.94
N PRO A 59 -7.88 -11.20 2.12
CA PRO A 59 -8.17 -11.95 3.33
C PRO A 59 -9.57 -11.69 3.86
N ASP A 60 -10.12 -12.72 4.50
CA ASP A 60 -11.36 -12.69 5.27
C ASP A 60 -11.09 -13.32 6.66
N PRO A 61 -11.18 -12.55 7.76
CA PRO A 61 -11.63 -11.16 7.85
C PRO A 61 -10.62 -10.15 7.28
N ARG A 62 -11.12 -9.02 6.80
CA ARG A 62 -10.31 -7.89 6.33
C ARG A 62 -10.10 -6.86 7.43
N THR A 63 -8.85 -6.51 7.72
CA THR A 63 -8.53 -5.40 8.62
C THR A 63 -8.94 -4.06 8.02
N VAL A 64 -9.77 -3.32 8.74
CA VAL A 64 -10.20 -1.96 8.40
C VAL A 64 -10.11 -1.07 9.63
N LEU A 65 -9.83 0.23 9.44
CA LEU A 65 -9.88 1.24 10.50
C LEU A 65 -11.11 2.11 10.27
N HIS A 66 -12.07 2.06 11.20
CA HIS A 66 -13.22 2.94 11.19
C HIS A 66 -12.83 4.31 11.77
N LEU A 67 -13.07 5.39 11.03
CA LEU A 67 -12.58 6.73 11.42
C LEU A 67 -13.21 7.24 12.72
N ASP A 68 -14.45 6.84 13.01
CA ASP A 68 -15.18 7.12 14.25
C ASP A 68 -14.71 6.28 15.44
N SER A 69 -13.99 5.18 15.20
CA SER A 69 -13.37 4.37 16.25
C SER A 69 -12.03 4.91 16.74
N PHE A 70 -11.45 5.89 16.05
CA PHE A 70 -10.17 6.47 16.42
C PHE A 70 -10.33 7.47 17.58
N ASP A 71 -10.12 6.99 18.80
CA ASP A 71 -10.12 7.84 20.00
C ASP A 71 -8.78 8.60 20.14
N PHE A 72 -8.85 9.91 19.92
CA PHE A 72 -7.70 10.79 20.03
C PHE A 72 -8.07 12.04 20.85
N SER A 73 -7.34 12.27 21.95
CA SER A 73 -7.67 13.40 22.81
C SER A 73 -7.40 14.74 22.11
N ILE A 74 -8.36 15.66 22.25
CA ILE A 74 -8.30 17.01 21.68
C ILE A 74 -7.03 17.74 22.15
N ASP A 75 -6.66 17.59 23.43
CA ASP A 75 -5.47 18.22 23.99
C ASP A 75 -4.17 17.73 23.32
N ARG A 76 -4.08 16.42 23.01
CA ARG A 76 -2.94 15.88 22.27
C ARG A 76 -2.90 16.45 20.85
N PHE A 77 -4.05 16.56 20.18
CA PHE A 77 -4.11 17.12 18.84
C PHE A 77 -3.64 18.57 18.81
N GLN A 78 -4.16 19.41 19.70
CA GLN A 78 -3.76 20.82 19.82
C GLN A 78 -2.27 21.00 20.14
N HIS A 79 -1.67 20.05 20.86
CA HIS A 79 -0.22 20.06 21.11
C HIS A 79 0.58 19.70 19.85
N LEU A 80 0.16 18.67 19.13
CA LEU A 80 0.84 18.21 17.91
C LEU A 80 0.74 19.23 16.76
N GLU A 81 -0.42 19.86 16.59
CA GLU A 81 -0.66 20.86 15.52
C GLU A 81 0.26 22.09 15.66
N LYS A 82 0.72 22.40 16.87
CA LYS A 82 1.71 23.48 17.12
C LYS A 82 3.13 23.11 16.70
N GLN A 83 3.43 21.80 16.60
CA GLN A 83 4.78 21.30 16.33
C GLN A 83 4.94 20.79 14.90
N PHE A 84 3.85 20.36 14.27
CA PHE A 84 3.88 19.70 12.98
C PHE A 84 2.94 20.35 11.99
N THR A 85 3.37 20.39 10.73
CA THR A 85 2.52 20.74 9.58
C THR A 85 2.19 19.48 8.81
N VAL A 86 0.93 19.30 8.45
CA VAL A 86 0.47 18.21 7.60
C VAL A 86 0.30 18.73 6.16
N GLY A 87 0.88 18.01 5.22
CA GLY A 87 0.71 18.21 3.78
C GLY A 87 -0.07 17.05 3.17
N LEU A 88 -0.67 17.30 2.01
CA LEU A 88 -1.28 16.26 1.19
C LEU A 88 -0.62 16.30 -0.18
N THR A 89 0.14 15.26 -0.49
CA THR A 89 0.63 14.96 -1.84
C THR A 89 1.55 16.05 -2.42
N ASN A 90 2.31 16.75 -1.57
CA ASN A 90 3.34 17.69 -1.98
C ASN A 90 4.63 17.01 -2.45
N ASP A 91 4.98 15.85 -1.88
CA ASP A 91 6.20 15.10 -2.22
C ASP A 91 5.98 13.59 -2.04
N PHE A 92 5.10 13.03 -2.90
CA PHE A 92 4.72 11.62 -2.88
C PHE A 92 5.93 10.68 -3.03
N GLU A 93 6.91 11.05 -3.87
CA GLU A 93 8.15 10.28 -4.03
C GLU A 93 8.91 10.20 -2.71
N ARG A 94 9.13 11.33 -2.02
CA ARG A 94 9.86 11.33 -0.75
C ARG A 94 9.19 10.45 0.29
N VAL A 95 7.87 10.50 0.42
CA VAL A 95 7.10 9.63 1.32
C VAL A 95 7.34 8.17 0.98
N LEU A 96 7.11 7.79 -0.27
CA LEU A 96 7.21 6.40 -0.69
C LEU A 96 8.64 5.84 -0.56
N ARG A 97 9.66 6.67 -0.85
CA ARG A 97 11.07 6.36 -0.60
C ARG A 97 11.39 6.28 0.89
N HIS A 98 10.72 7.06 1.73
CA HIS A 98 10.86 6.96 3.18
C HIS A 98 10.28 5.64 3.67
N CYS A 99 9.05 5.28 3.27
CA CYS A 99 8.43 3.99 3.61
C CYS A 99 9.29 2.78 3.20
N GLN A 100 10.01 2.85 2.07
CA GLN A 100 10.96 1.80 1.67
C GLN A 100 12.10 1.58 2.68
N LYS A 101 12.53 2.62 3.40
CA LYS A 101 13.63 2.54 4.36
C LYS A 101 13.20 1.93 5.69
N PHE A 102 11.93 2.03 6.05
CA PHE A 102 11.39 1.48 7.29
C PHE A 102 10.76 0.12 7.01
N TYR A 103 11.25 -0.90 7.72
CA TYR A 103 10.73 -2.26 7.69
C TYR A 103 10.53 -2.73 9.12
N ASN A 104 9.67 -3.71 9.34
CA ASN A 104 9.58 -4.41 10.62
C ASN A 104 10.92 -5.11 10.88
N LEU A 105 11.79 -4.43 11.63
CA LEU A 105 13.14 -4.86 12.01
C LEU A 105 13.11 -6.17 12.82
N GLU A 106 11.98 -6.48 13.45
CA GLU A 106 11.82 -7.64 14.32
C GLU A 106 11.65 -8.97 13.53
N ASP A 107 11.08 -8.94 12.32
CA ASP A 107 10.63 -10.16 11.61
C ASP A 107 11.38 -10.46 10.28
N LYS A 108 12.58 -9.90 10.07
CA LYS A 108 13.42 -10.17 8.88
C LYS A 108 12.72 -9.85 7.54
N MET A 109 11.79 -8.89 7.52
CA MET A 109 11.29 -8.34 6.27
C MET A 109 12.36 -7.39 5.71
N ASN A 110 13.12 -7.84 4.70
CA ASN A 110 14.19 -7.05 4.08
C ASN A 110 13.59 -5.81 3.41
N ASN A 111 14.43 -4.81 3.17
CA ASN A 111 14.20 -3.49 2.58
C ASN A 111 13.52 -3.51 1.19
N ASN A 112 13.15 -4.69 0.70
CA ASN A 112 12.63 -4.96 -0.64
C ASN A 112 11.10 -5.18 -0.68
N TRP A 113 10.37 -4.94 0.42
CA TRP A 113 8.91 -5.14 0.45
C TRP A 113 8.19 -4.26 -0.58
N LEU A 114 8.69 -3.04 -0.80
CA LEU A 114 8.31 -2.20 -1.93
C LEU A 114 9.43 -2.21 -2.96
N SER A 115 9.34 -3.13 -3.91
CA SER A 115 10.28 -3.19 -5.04
C SER A 115 10.24 -1.91 -5.89
N GLU A 116 11.34 -1.62 -6.60
CA GLU A 116 11.39 -0.50 -7.56
C GLU A 116 10.28 -0.56 -8.63
N ARG A 117 9.83 -1.77 -8.95
CA ARG A 117 8.71 -1.97 -9.86
C ARG A 117 7.41 -1.44 -9.25
N ALA A 118 7.09 -1.84 -8.02
CA ALA A 118 5.92 -1.36 -7.29
C ALA A 118 5.99 0.15 -7.07
N PHE A 119 7.18 0.67 -6.71
CA PHE A 119 7.44 2.10 -6.57
C PHE A 119 7.03 2.87 -7.83
N ARG A 120 7.52 2.46 -9.01
CA ARG A 120 7.18 3.13 -10.28
C ARG A 120 5.69 3.10 -10.56
N SER A 121 5.02 2.01 -10.25
CA SER A 121 3.58 1.89 -10.48
C SER A 121 2.77 2.83 -9.59
N PHE A 122 3.15 2.97 -8.32
CA PHE A 122 2.52 3.95 -7.44
C PHE A 122 2.83 5.39 -7.86
N MET A 123 4.04 5.68 -8.33
CA MET A 123 4.36 6.98 -8.90
C MET A 123 3.48 7.33 -10.11
N GLU A 124 3.22 6.36 -11.00
CA GLU A 124 2.32 6.58 -12.13
C GLU A 124 0.86 6.76 -11.70
N LEU A 125 0.38 5.97 -10.72
CA LEU A 125 -0.95 6.17 -10.13
C LEU A 125 -1.07 7.55 -9.48
N HIS A 126 -0.02 8.01 -8.80
CA HIS A 126 0.04 9.35 -8.21
C HIS A 126 -0.02 10.44 -9.30
N GLN A 127 0.74 10.30 -10.40
CA GLN A 127 0.66 11.22 -11.55
C GLN A 127 -0.73 11.26 -12.18
N LYS A 128 -1.48 10.15 -12.14
CA LYS A 128 -2.88 10.06 -12.57
C LYS A 128 -3.89 10.59 -11.53
N GLY A 129 -3.43 11.04 -10.36
CA GLY A 129 -4.28 11.55 -9.28
C GLY A 129 -5.04 10.46 -8.50
N LEU A 130 -4.58 9.21 -8.58
CA LEU A 130 -5.23 8.03 -7.98
C LEU A 130 -4.50 7.49 -6.75
N ALA A 131 -3.29 7.99 -6.48
CA ALA A 131 -2.54 7.69 -5.27
C ALA A 131 -2.13 9.00 -4.57
N HIS A 132 -2.29 9.00 -3.26
CA HIS A 132 -2.07 10.17 -2.40
C HIS A 132 -1.12 9.81 -1.28
N ALA A 133 -0.37 10.79 -0.82
CA ALA A 133 0.47 10.70 0.36
C ALA A 133 0.05 11.79 1.35
N VAL A 134 0.16 11.49 2.63
CA VAL A 134 0.10 12.47 3.70
C VAL A 134 1.52 12.72 4.14
N GLU A 135 1.94 13.97 4.27
CA GLU A 135 3.28 14.31 4.74
C GLU A 135 3.21 15.02 6.08
N VAL A 136 4.17 14.74 6.95
CA VAL A 136 4.32 15.39 8.24
C VAL A 136 5.67 16.10 8.28
N TRP A 137 5.65 17.38 8.66
CA TRP A 137 6.81 18.27 8.66
C TRP A 137 7.00 18.92 10.02
N ARG A 138 8.25 19.13 10.43
CA ARG A 138 8.62 19.94 11.61
C ARG A 138 9.71 20.93 11.21
N ASP A 139 9.50 22.22 11.46
CA ASP A 139 10.46 23.27 11.10
C ASP A 139 10.94 23.18 9.63
N ARG A 140 10.03 22.90 8.69
CA ARG A 140 10.29 22.64 7.25
C ARG A 140 11.08 21.38 6.93
N HIS A 141 11.37 20.53 7.91
CA HIS A 141 11.99 19.22 7.69
C HIS A 141 10.92 18.14 7.59
N PHE A 142 11.04 17.28 6.58
CA PHE A 142 10.19 16.09 6.45
C PHE A 142 10.51 15.12 7.59
N VAL A 143 9.50 14.70 8.36
CA VAL A 143 9.67 13.81 9.51
C VAL A 143 8.87 12.52 9.43
N GLY A 144 8.00 12.37 8.42
CA GLY A 144 7.23 11.15 8.20
C GLY A 144 6.02 11.39 7.32
N GLY A 145 5.24 10.34 7.10
CA GLY A 145 4.15 10.30 6.14
C GLY A 145 4.05 8.92 5.52
#